data_AF-A0A5C8T250-F1
#
_entry.id   AF-A0A5C8T250-F1
#
_cell.length_a   1.000
_cell.length_b   1.000
_cell.length_c   1.000
_cell.angle_alpha   90.00
_cell.angle_beta   90.00
_cell.angle_gamma   90.00
#
_symmetry.space_group_name_H-M   'P 1'
#
loop_
_entity.id
_entity.type
_entity.pdbx_description
1 polymer ?
#
loop_
_entity_poly.entity_id
_entity_poly.type
_entity_poly.pdbx_seq_one_letter_code
_entity_poly.pdbx_strand_id
1 'polypeptide(L)'
;EVGADPVAPSAARLFRGGFLIGVSNPKLLLFAAAFLPQFIDPAVDQGLQLAILVATFAAAEGFWYAAYALGGRHLARHLARPALRRLFDRATGAIFVGFGLGLLAGRP
;
A
#
# COMPACT_ATOMS: atom_id res chain seq x y z
N GLU A 1 39.98 2.48 -9.38
CA GLU A 1 39.05 3.18 -8.47
C GLU A 1 38.26 2.13 -7.69
N VAL A 2 38.44 2.06 -6.37
CA VAL A 2 37.68 1.14 -5.51
C VAL A 2 36.29 1.75 -5.35
N GLY A 3 35.29 1.18 -6.04
CA GLY A 3 33.90 1.59 -5.90
C GLY A 3 33.44 1.33 -4.47
N ALA A 4 33.23 2.40 -3.71
CA ALA A 4 32.65 2.30 -2.38
C ALA A 4 31.26 1.68 -2.46
N ASP A 5 31.01 0.63 -1.67
CA ASP A 5 29.66 0.07 -1.54
C ASP A 5 28.69 1.16 -1.11
N PRO A 6 27.50 1.28 -1.73
CA PRO A 6 26.56 2.33 -1.41
C PRO A 6 26.15 2.22 0.07
N VAL A 7 26.44 3.28 0.84
CA VAL A 7 26.04 3.37 2.25
C VAL A 7 24.52 3.30 2.32
N ALA A 8 24.00 2.30 3.03
CA ALA A 8 22.57 2.14 3.24
C ALA A 8 21.97 3.43 3.82
N PRO A 9 20.83 3.92 3.29
CA PRO A 9 20.23 5.15 3.78
C PRO A 9 19.85 5.04 5.26
N SER A 10 20.04 6.12 6.02
CA SER A 10 19.69 6.15 7.44
C SER A 10 18.20 5.98 7.66
N ALA A 11 17.81 5.42 8.80
CA ALA A 11 16.40 5.24 9.17
C ALA A 11 15.60 6.56 9.12
N ALA A 12 16.21 7.67 9.54
CA ALA A 12 15.59 8.99 9.45
C ALA A 12 15.34 9.43 8.00
N ARG A 13 16.24 9.13 7.06
CA ARG A 13 16.05 9.45 5.64
C ARG A 13 14.93 8.59 5.03
N LEU A 14 14.89 7.31 5.37
CA LEU A 14 13.83 6.40 4.93
C LEU A 14 12.46 6.81 5.48
N PHE A 15 12.37 7.14 6.76
CA PHE A 15 11.14 7.62 7.39
C PHE A 15 10.65 8.93 6.75
N ARG A 16 11.54 9.92 6.59
CA ARG A 16 11.18 11.19 5.93
C ARG A 16 10.71 10.98 4.50
N GLY A 17 11.37 10.10 3.74
CA GLY A 17 10.96 9.75 2.38
C GLY A 17 9.57 9.13 2.35
N GLY A 18 9.33 8.10 3.15
CA GLY A 18 8.02 7.44 3.24
C GLY A 18 6.91 8.39 3.71
N PHE A 19 7.20 9.21 4.72
CA PHE A 19 6.26 10.22 5.24
C PHE A 19 5.87 11.23 4.15
N LEU A 20 6.85 11.80 3.44
CA LEU A 20 6.59 12.77 2.38
C LEU A 20 5.83 12.15 1.21
N ILE A 21 6.17 10.92 0.82
CA ILE A 21 5.41 10.17 -0.21
C ILE A 21 3.96 9.95 0.23
N GLY A 22 3.76 9.54 1.49
CA GLY A 22 2.43 9.29 2.04
C GLY A 22 1.57 10.54 2.12
N VAL A 23 2.10 11.63 2.69
CA VAL A 23 1.37 12.90 2.83
C VAL A 23 1.11 13.55 1.47
N SER A 24 2.02 13.40 0.50
CA SER A 24 1.84 13.92 -0.86
C SER A 24 0.81 13.13 -1.68
N ASN A 25 0.32 11.99 -1.17
CA ASN A 25 -0.70 11.20 -1.84
C ASN A 25 -2.11 11.62 -1.37
N PRO A 26 -2.82 12.49 -2.11
CA PRO A 26 -4.10 13.02 -1.66
C PRO A 26 -5.20 11.94 -1.65
N LYS A 27 -5.00 10.81 -2.34
CA LYS A 27 -6.02 9.76 -2.44
C LYS A 27 -6.39 9.23 -1.07
N LEU A 28 -5.41 9.01 -0.19
CA LEU A 28 -5.66 8.51 1.16
C LEU A 28 -6.47 9.54 1.98
N LEU A 29 -6.07 10.81 1.93
CA LEU A 29 -6.73 11.90 2.64
C LEU A 29 -8.17 12.12 2.14
N LEU A 30 -8.35 12.12 0.82
CA LEU A 30 -9.66 12.24 0.18
C LEU A 30 -10.56 11.05 0.49
N PHE A 31 -10.02 9.82 0.44
CA PHE A 31 -10.75 8.63 0.85
C PHE A 31 -11.15 8.72 2.32
N ALA A 32 -10.22 9.11 3.19
CA ALA A 32 -10.48 9.21 4.61
C ALA A 32 -11.57 10.25 4.91
N ALA A 33 -11.46 11.45 4.32
CA ALA A 33 -12.42 12.52 4.49
C ALA A 33 -13.81 12.17 3.90
N ALA A 34 -13.87 11.39 2.82
CA ALA A 34 -15.13 11.03 2.18
C ALA A 34 -15.82 9.82 2.83
N PHE A 35 -15.05 8.81 3.27
CA PHE A 35 -15.59 7.54 3.76
C PHE A 35 -15.70 7.49 5.28
N LEU A 36 -14.71 7.95 6.06
CA LEU A 36 -14.77 7.77 7.53
C LEU A 36 -16.00 8.43 8.18
N PRO A 37 -16.38 9.67 7.81
CA PRO A 37 -17.56 10.31 8.40
C PRO A 37 -18.87 9.55 8.14
N GLN A 38 -18.94 8.73 7.09
CA GLN A 38 -20.14 7.95 6.76
C GLN A 38 -20.42 6.83 7.78
N PHE A 39 -19.43 6.49 8.62
CA PHE A 39 -19.54 5.47 9.66
C PHE A 39 -19.75 6.05 11.06
N ILE A 40 -19.89 7.37 11.19
CA ILE A 40 -20.08 8.06 12.47
C ILE A 40 -21.56 8.38 12.66
N ASP A 41 -22.10 8.00 13.81
CA ASP A 41 -23.40 8.47 14.27
C ASP A 41 -23.24 9.88 14.87
N PRO A 42 -23.88 10.92 14.30
CA PRO A 42 -23.78 12.28 14.80
C PRO A 42 -24.50 12.50 16.14
N ALA A 43 -25.36 11.59 16.59
CA ALA A 43 -26.16 11.72 17.81
C ALA A 43 -25.41 11.35 19.10
N VAL A 44 -24.24 10.70 18.98
CA VAL A 44 -23.39 10.27 20.10
C VAL A 44 -21.99 10.89 19.98
N ASP A 45 -21.11 10.65 20.96
CA ASP A 45 -19.76 11.23 20.96
C ASP A 45 -18.98 10.82 19.69
N GLN A 46 -18.73 11.79 18.83
CA GLN A 46 -18.05 11.60 17.55
C GLN A 46 -16.54 11.44 17.74
N GLY A 47 -15.97 12.00 18.82
CA GLY A 47 -14.54 11.94 19.08
C GLY A 47 -14.07 10.50 19.33
N LEU A 48 -14.78 9.77 20.20
CA LEU A 48 -14.48 8.37 20.48
C LEU A 48 -14.69 7.47 19.25
N GLN A 49 -15.77 7.66 18.49
CA GLN A 49 -16.04 6.90 17.26
C GLN A 49 -14.94 7.11 16.22
N LEU A 50 -14.55 8.37 15.98
CA LEU A 50 -13.47 8.70 15.06
C LEU A 50 -12.14 8.10 15.52
N ALA A 51 -11.84 8.15 16.82
CA ALA A 51 -10.63 7.54 17.36
C ALA A 51 -10.57 6.03 17.12
N ILE A 52 -11.70 5.32 17.31
CA ILE A 52 -11.80 3.88 17.04
C ILE A 52 -11.63 3.59 15.54
N LEU A 53 -12.29 4.35 14.67
CA LEU A 53 -12.18 4.21 13.21
C LEU A 53 -10.73 4.44 12.74
N VAL A 54 -10.09 5.52 13.18
CA VAL A 54 -8.70 5.82 12.82
C VAL A 54 -7.74 4.77 13.36
N ALA A 55 -7.92 4.32 14.60
CA ALA A 55 -7.07 3.30 15.20
C ALA A 55 -7.18 1.94 14.49
N THR A 56 -8.40 1.51 14.18
CA THR A 56 -8.64 0.25 13.45
C THR A 56 -8.10 0.32 12.03
N PHE A 57 -8.31 1.43 11.31
CA PHE A 57 -7.74 1.67 10.00
C PHE A 57 -6.20 1.64 10.03
N ALA A 58 -5.59 2.37 10.96
CA ALA A 58 -4.14 2.42 11.12
C ALA A 58 -3.55 1.04 11.48
N ALA A 59 -4.24 0.25 12.30
CA ALA A 59 -3.81 -1.10 12.64
C ALA A 59 -3.84 -2.03 11.41
N ALA A 60 -4.90 -1.95 10.60
CA ALA A 60 -5.02 -2.73 9.36
C ALA A 60 -3.94 -2.35 8.33
N GLU A 61 -3.72 -1.06 8.11
CA GLU A 61 -2.64 -0.55 7.23
C GLU A 61 -1.26 -0.96 7.75
N GLY A 62 -1.02 -0.77 9.05
CA GLY A 62 0.24 -1.14 9.70
C GLY A 62 0.54 -2.63 9.58
N PHE A 63 -0.48 -3.49 9.74
CA PHE A 63 -0.36 -4.92 9.51
C PHE A 63 0.11 -5.24 8.08
N TRP A 64 -0.52 -4.64 7.07
CA TRP A 64 -0.12 -4.86 5.68
C TRP A 64 1.27 -4.32 5.37
N TYR A 65 1.63 -3.13 5.85
CA TYR A 65 2.99 -2.61 5.70
C TYR A 65 4.04 -3.50 6.36
N ALA A 66 3.76 -4.02 7.55
CA ALA A 66 4.64 -4.97 8.22
C ALA A 66 4.76 -6.28 7.41
N ALA A 67 3.64 -6.81 6.92
CA ALA A 67 3.63 -8.00 6.07
C ALA A 67 4.49 -7.80 4.81
N TYR A 68 4.40 -6.65 4.16
CA TYR A 68 5.22 -6.31 2.99
C TYR A 68 6.69 -6.07 3.34
N ALA A 69 6.99 -5.36 4.44
CA ALA A 69 8.37 -5.08 4.84
C ALA A 69 9.12 -6.36 5.24
N LEU A 70 8.46 -7.24 5.99
CA LEU A 70 9.03 -8.51 6.45
C LEU A 70 9.03 -9.56 5.34
N GLY A 71 7.93 -9.69 4.60
CA GLY A 71 7.77 -10.66 3.52
C GLY A 71 8.52 -10.30 2.24
N GLY A 72 8.70 -9.00 1.96
CA GLY A 72 9.26 -8.49 0.71
C GLY A 72 10.68 -8.97 0.44
N ARG A 73 11.52 -9.08 1.48
CA ARG A 73 12.89 -9.63 1.33
C ARG A 73 12.89 -11.11 0.93
N HIS A 74 11.99 -11.89 1.52
CA HIS A 74 11.86 -13.32 1.19
C HIS A 74 11.30 -13.49 -0.22
N LEU A 75 10.24 -12.74 -0.54
CA LEU A 75 9.60 -12.75 -1.84
C LEU A 75 10.56 -12.32 -2.96
N ALA A 76 11.33 -11.25 -2.76
CA ALA A 76 12.33 -10.77 -3.73
C ALA A 76 13.39 -11.83 -4.05
N ARG A 77 13.84 -12.61 -3.04
CA ARG A 77 14.80 -13.71 -3.26
C ARG A 77 14.21 -14.83 -4.13
N HIS A 78 12.94 -15.16 -3.97
CA HIS A 78 12.27 -16.17 -4.80
C HIS A 78 12.00 -15.65 -6.22
N LEU A 79 11.58 -14.39 -6.35
CA LEU A 79 11.38 -13.73 -7.65
C LEU A 79 12.68 -13.46 -8.42
N ALA A 80 13.84 -13.59 -7.79
CA ALA A 80 15.11 -13.61 -8.51
C ALA A 80 15.23 -14.83 -9.46
N ARG A 81 14.46 -15.90 -9.22
CA ARG A 81 14.42 -17.07 -10.12
C ARG A 81 13.68 -16.70 -11.42
N PRO A 82 14.32 -16.82 -12.60
CA PRO A 82 13.72 -16.40 -13.87
C PRO A 82 12.36 -17.04 -14.18
N ALA A 83 12.18 -18.30 -13.82
CA ALA A 83 10.92 -19.01 -14.04
C ALA A 83 9.76 -18.44 -13.20
N LEU A 84 10.01 -18.18 -11.90
CA LEU A 84 9.00 -17.60 -11.01
C LEU A 84 8.68 -16.16 -11.38
N ARG A 85 9.69 -15.37 -11.78
CA ARG A 85 9.47 -14.01 -12.27
C ARG A 85 8.59 -14.00 -13.51
N ARG A 86 8.89 -14.84 -14.51
CA ARG A 86 8.07 -14.97 -15.73
C ARG A 86 6.64 -15.40 -15.43
N LEU A 87 6.44 -16.31 -14.48
CA LEU A 87 5.10 -16.73 -14.07
C LEU A 87 4.34 -15.58 -13.40
N PHE A 88 4.98 -14.87 -12.48
CA PHE A 88 4.41 -13.70 -11.80
C PHE A 88 4.03 -12.60 -12.78
N ASP A 89 4.92 -12.27 -13.72
CA ASP A 89 4.67 -11.25 -14.75
C ASP A 89 3.50 -11.66 -15.65
N ARG A 90 3.43 -12.94 -16.06
CA ARG A 90 2.32 -13.47 -16.87
C ARG A 90 0.99 -13.47 -16.12
N ALA A 91 0.97 -13.88 -14.86
CA ALA A 91 -0.23 -13.86 -14.03
C ALA A 91 -0.75 -12.43 -13.85
N THR A 92 0.15 -11.50 -13.52
CA THR A 92 -0.18 -10.07 -13.37
C THR A 92 -0.72 -9.48 -14.67
N GLY A 93 -0.05 -9.77 -15.80
CA GLY A 93 -0.50 -9.35 -17.13
C GLY A 93 -1.87 -9.93 -17.50
N ALA A 94 -2.10 -11.22 -17.23
CA ALA A 94 -3.38 -11.87 -17.49
C ALA A 94 -4.52 -11.26 -16.67
N ILE A 95 -4.27 -10.93 -15.40
CA ILE A 95 -5.25 -10.24 -14.55
C ILE A 95 -5.58 -8.86 -15.12
N PHE A 96 -4.58 -8.07 -15.53
CA PHE A 96 -4.83 -6.75 -16.12
C PHE A 96 -5.56 -6.81 -17.46
N VAL A 97 -5.23 -7.78 -18.32
CA VAL A 97 -5.99 -8.03 -19.56
C VAL A 97 -7.42 -8.42 -19.21
N GLY A 98 -7.62 -9.28 -18.21
CA GLY A 98 -8.94 -9.66 -17.71
C GLY A 98 -9.76 -8.45 -17.24
N PHE A 99 -9.17 -7.57 -16.43
CA PHE A 99 -9.84 -6.32 -16.02
C PHE A 99 -10.14 -5.41 -17.21
N GLY A 100 -9.22 -5.27 -18.17
CA GLY A 100 -9.45 -4.48 -19.38
C GLY A 100 -10.60 -5.02 -20.23
N LEU A 101 -10.66 -6.33 -20.43
CA LEU A 101 -11.75 -7.00 -21.14
C LEU A 101 -13.07 -6.88 -20.37
N GLY A 102 -13.05 -7.05 -19.04
CA GLY A 102 -14.22 -6.85 -18.20
C GLY A 102 -14.77 -5.42 -18.27
N LEU A 103 -13.88 -4.42 -18.31
CA LEU A 103 -14.26 -3.01 -18.45
C LEU A 103 -14.74 -2.67 -19.86
N LEU A 104 -14.22 -3.35 -20.89
CA LEU A 104 -14.73 -3.28 -22.26
C LEU A 104 -16.12 -3.92 -22.40
N ALA A 105 -16.35 -5.05 -21.74
CA ALA A 105 -17.61 -5.78 -21.76
C ALA A 105 -18.68 -5.14 -20.88
N GLY A 106 -18.28 -4.49 -19.79
CA GLY A 106 -19.16 -3.73 -18.88
C GLY A 106 -19.46 -2.30 -19.33
N ARG A 107 -19.18 -1.97 -20.60
CA ARG A 107 -19.68 -0.73 -21.21
C ARG A 107 -21.22 -0.77 -21.20
N PRO A 108 -21.91 0.29 -20.77
CA PRO A 108 -23.36 0.37 -20.93
C PRO A 108 -23.77 0.34 -22.41
#